data_AF-A0A670J8S3-F1
#
_entry.id   AF-A0A670J8S3-F1
#
_cell.length_a   1.000
_cell.length_b   1.000
_cell.length_c   1.000
_cell.angle_alpha   90.00
_cell.angle_beta   90.00
_cell.angle_gamma   90.00
#
_symmetry.space_group_name_H-M   'P 1'
#
loop_
_entity.id
_entity.type
_entity.pdbx_description
1 polymer ?
#
loop_
_entity_poly.entity_id
_entity_poly.type
_entity_poly.pdbx_seq_one_letter_code
_entity_poly.pdbx_strand_id
1 'polypeptide(L)' 'MISALVLGFLGILCGMLGLQCTKVAEGNPNVKAKMAALAGCMFILAGICGMVTISWYAFNITRDFFNPLFVGTK' A
#
# COMPACT_ATOMS: atom_id res chain seq x y z
N MET A 1 -3.80 3.11 -7.09
CA MET A 1 -3.72 4.30 -6.19
C MET A 1 -4.81 4.31 -5.11
N ILE A 2 -6.11 4.39 -5.44
CA ILE A 2 -7.18 4.43 -4.40
C ILE A 2 -7.17 3.19 -3.50
N SER A 3 -7.05 1.99 -4.10
CA SER A 3 -6.94 0.73 -3.35
C SER A 3 -5.75 0.71 -2.38
N ALA A 4 -4.59 1.21 -2.81
CA ALA A 4 -3.40 1.34 -1.96
C ALA A 4 -3.64 2.26 -0.76
N LEU A 5 -4.38 3.36 -0.95
CA LEU A 5 -4.73 4.26 0.15
C LEU A 5 -5.68 3.59 1.16
N VAL A 6 -6.69 2.87 0.68
CA VAL A 6 -7.64 2.16 1.55
C VAL A 6 -6.92 1.05 2.34
N LEU A 7 -6.08 0.25 1.67
CA LEU A 7 -5.26 -0.79 2.31
C LEU A 7 -4.28 -0.19 3.32
N GLY A 8 -3.64 0.93 2.99
CA GLY A 8 -2.75 1.65 3.90
C GLY A 8 -3.47 2.19 5.13
N PHE A 9 -4.65 2.79 4.95
CA PHE A 9 -5.46 3.29 6.06
C PHE A 9 -5.90 2.16 7.01
N LEU A 10 -6.39 1.05 6.45
CA LEU A 10 -6.71 -0.14 7.23
C LEU A 10 -5.47 -0.72 7.94
N GLY A 11 -4.32 -0.72 7.27
CA GLY A 11 -3.04 -1.12 7.85
C GLY A 11 -2.63 -0.27 9.05
N ILE A 12 -2.80 1.06 8.98
CA ILE A 12 -2.55 1.98 10.11
C ILE A 12 -3.46 1.62 11.29
N LEU A 13 -4.76 1.48 11.06
CA LEU A 13 -5.72 1.17 12.10
C LEU A 13 -5.43 -0.17 12.77
N CYS A 14 -5.21 -1.23 11.98
CA CYS A 14 -4.84 -2.55 12.51
C CYS A 14 -3.49 -2.52 13.24
N GLY A 15 -2.53 -1.71 12.76
CA GLY A 15 -1.25 -1.51 13.41
C GLY A 15 -1.38 -0.87 14.78
N MET A 16 -2.15 0.23 14.88
CA MET A 16 -2.44 0.92 16.15
C MET A 16 -3.10 0.00 17.19
N LEU A 17 -3.99 -0.89 16.74
CA LEU A 17 -4.65 -1.86 17.62
C LEU A 17 -3.72 -3.01 18.05
N GLY A 18 -2.69 -3.33 17.24
CA GLY A 18 -1.72 -4.40 17.51
C GLY A 18 -0.61 -4.05 18.51
N LEU A 19 -0.42 -2.78 18.88
CA LEU A 19 0.62 -2.39 19.84
C LEU A 19 0.34 -2.91 21.25
N GLN A 20 1.42 -3.22 21.97
CA GLN A 20 1.34 -3.64 23.38
C GLN A 20 0.71 -2.56 24.26
N CYS A 21 0.93 -1.28 23.92
CA CYS A 21 0.41 -0.12 24.64
C CYS A 21 -1.11 0.10 24.47
N THR A 22 -1.77 -0.56 23.52
CA THR A 22 -3.20 -0.37 23.24
C THR A 22 -4.04 -1.34 24.08
N LYS A 23 -5.01 -0.84 24.85
CA LYS A 23 -5.85 -1.66 25.77
C LYS A 23 -6.83 -2.62 25.10
N VAL A 24 -6.82 -2.69 23.77
CA VAL A 24 -7.62 -3.64 23.00
C VAL A 24 -6.98 -5.04 23.10
N ALA A 25 -7.77 -6.05 23.46
CA ALA A 25 -7.33 -7.44 23.61
C ALA A 25 -6.16 -7.66 24.61
N GLU A 26 -6.23 -7.00 25.78
CA GLU A 26 -5.18 -7.03 26.84
C GLU A 26 -4.91 -8.45 27.41
N GLY A 27 -5.79 -9.42 27.19
CA GLY A 27 -5.65 -10.81 27.65
C GLY A 27 -5.04 -11.80 26.66
N ASN A 28 -4.76 -11.42 25.41
CA ASN A 28 -4.29 -12.35 24.37
C ASN A 28 -3.13 -11.78 23.54
N PRO A 29 -1.86 -11.95 23.99
CA PRO A 29 -0.69 -11.42 23.27
C PRO A 29 -0.53 -12.03 21.86
N ASN A 30 -0.96 -13.28 21.67
CA ASN A 30 -0.98 -13.93 20.35
C ASN A 30 -1.88 -13.21 19.35
N VAL A 31 -3.04 -12.68 19.79
CA VAL A 31 -3.97 -11.95 18.90
C VAL A 31 -3.37 -10.61 18.49
N LYS A 32 -2.72 -9.90 19.42
CA LYS A 32 -1.99 -8.66 19.12
C LYS A 32 -0.85 -8.89 18.12
N ALA A 33 -0.07 -9.96 18.30
CA ALA A 33 1.01 -10.32 17.37
C ALA A 33 0.47 -10.61 15.96
N LYS A 34 -0.65 -11.35 15.84
CA LYS A 34 -1.28 -11.62 14.55
C LYS A 34 -1.84 -10.34 13.90
N MET A 35 -2.43 -9.43 14.68
CA MET A 35 -2.89 -8.13 14.18
C MET A 35 -1.75 -7.26 13.66
N ALA A 36 -0.62 -7.20 14.38
CA ALA A 36 0.57 -6.48 13.93
C ALA A 36 1.16 -7.10 12.64
N ALA A 37 1.20 -8.43 12.54
CA ALA A 37 1.63 -9.12 11.33
C ALA A 37 0.70 -8.83 10.14
N LEU A 38 -0.62 -8.91 10.35
CA LEU A 38 -1.64 -8.57 9.34
C LEU A 38 -1.52 -7.12 8.86
N ALA A 39 -1.31 -6.17 9.78
CA ALA A 39 -1.08 -4.77 9.45
C ALA A 39 0.15 -4.60 8.55
N GLY A 40 1.26 -5.26 8.88
CA GLY A 40 2.47 -5.27 8.05
C GLY A 40 2.22 -5.83 6.65
N CYS A 41 1.52 -6.96 6.53
CA CYS A 41 1.15 -7.53 5.23
C CYS A 41 0.28 -6.57 4.40
N MET A 42 -0.70 -5.90 5.02
CA MET A 42 -1.56 -4.92 4.34
C MET A 42 -0.76 -3.72 3.84
N PHE A 43 0.22 -3.24 4.61
CA PHE A 43 1.10 -2.15 4.19
C PHE A 43 2.00 -2.55 3.01
N ILE A 44 2.56 -3.76 3.02
CA ILE A 44 3.38 -4.25 1.90
C ILE A 44 2.53 -4.32 0.63
N LEU A 45 1.32 -4.88 0.72
CA LEU A 45 0.38 -4.94 -0.40
C LEU A 45 -0.01 -3.54 -0.91
N ALA A 46 -0.28 -2.60 0.00
CA ALA A 46 -0.55 -1.21 -0.35
C ALA A 46 0.63 -0.58 -1.11
N GLY A 47 1.85 -0.76 -0.61
CA GLY A 47 3.08 -0.27 -1.23
C GLY A 47 3.31 -0.83 -2.64
N ILE A 48 3.16 -2.14 -2.82
CA ILE A 48 3.29 -2.79 -4.13
C ILE A 48 2.26 -2.24 -5.11
N CYS A 49 1.00 -2.10 -4.69
CA CYS A 49 -0.06 -1.56 -5.54
C CYS A 49 0.23 -0.11 -5.96
N GLY A 50 0.77 0.71 -5.05
CA GLY A 50 1.22 2.07 -5.35
C GLY A 50 2.36 2.08 -6.38
N MET A 51 3.39 1.26 -6.14
CA MET A 51 4.56 1.14 -7.02
C MET A 51 4.15 0.73 -8.43
N VAL A 52 3.30 -0.29 -8.59
CA VAL A 52 2.81 -0.75 -9.90
C VAL A 52 2.07 0.39 -10.63
N THR A 53 1.22 1.14 -9.94
CA THR A 53 0.46 2.24 -10.57
C THR A 53 1.39 3.33 -11.12
N ILE A 54 2.39 3.73 -10.34
CA ILE A 54 3.32 4.80 -10.71
C ILE A 54 4.28 4.33 -11.81
N SER A 55 4.81 3.11 -11.69
CA SER A 55 5.70 2.52 -12.70
C SER A 55 4.99 2.36 -14.05
N TRP A 56 3.72 1.95 -14.03
CA TRP A 56 2.92 1.85 -15.26
C TRP A 56 2.71 3.21 -15.92
N TYR A 57 2.40 4.23 -15.12
CA TYR A 57 2.23 5.58 -15.63
C TYR A 57 3.54 6.12 -16.26
N ALA A 58 4.65 6.00 -15.54
CA ALA A 58 5.96 6.43 -16.03
C ALA A 58 6.39 5.68 -17.31
N PHE A 59 6.10 4.38 -17.39
CA PHE A 59 6.39 3.57 -18.57
C PHE A 59 5.61 4.06 -19.80
N ASN A 60 4.31 4.37 -19.66
CA ASN A 60 3.53 4.90 -20.78
C ASN A 60 4.05 6.25 -21.27
N ILE A 61 4.34 7.18 -20.35
CA ILE A 61 4.92 8.48 -20.73
C ILE A 61 6.26 8.31 -21.45
N THR A 62 7.12 7.41 -20.94
CA THR A 62 8.40 7.13 -21.60
C THR A 62 8.18 6.51 -22.98
N ARG A 63 7.22 5.60 -23.12
CA ARG A 63 6.91 4.97 -24.40
C ARG A 63 6.39 5.97 -25.41
N ASP A 64 5.50 6.86 -25.00
CA ASP A 64 4.95 7.93 -25.84
C ASP A 64 6.04 8.90 -26.29
N PHE A 65 6.96 9.27 -25.40
CA PHE A 65 8.07 10.17 -25.72
C PHE A 65 8.99 9.63 -26.83
N PHE A 66 9.27 8.32 -26.79
CA PHE A 66 10.12 7.63 -27.78
C PHE A 66 9.34 7.06 -28.97
N ASN A 67 8.02 7.23 -29.04
CA ASN A 67 7.22 6.71 -30.14
C ASN A 67 7.34 7.66 -31.37
N PRO A 68 7.91 7.21 -32.50
CA PRO A 68 8.06 8.05 -33.69
C PRO A 68 6.72 8.39 -34.35
N LEU A 69 5.64 7.66 -34.02
CA LEU A 69 4.29 7.89 -34.54
C LEU A 69 3.39 8.62 -33.53
N PHE A 70 3.97 9.23 -32.49
CA PHE A 70 3.20 9.99 -31.51
C PHE A 70 2.62 11.27 -32.15
N VAL A 71 1.29 11.32 -32.26
CA VAL A 71 0.55 12.38 -32.97
C VAL A 71 0.36 13.64 -32.10
N GLY A 72 0.70 13.58 -30.81
CA GLY A 72 0.66 14.73 -29.90
C GLY A 72 1.87 15.66 -30.04
N THR A 73 1.71 16.93 -29.68
CA THR A 73 2.80 17.91 -29.58
C THR A 73 3.76 17.53 -28.45
N LYS A 74 5.07 17.48 -28.76
CA LYS A 74 6.15 17.18 -27.81
C LYS A 74 6.43 18.32 -26.85
#